data_AF-A0A836UJZ1-F1
#
_entry.id   AF-A0A836UJZ1-F1
#
_cell.length_a   1.000
_cell.length_b   1.000
_cell.length_c   1.000
_cell.angle_alpha   90.00
_cell.angle_beta   90.00
_cell.angle_gamma   90.00
#
_symmetry.space_group_name_H-M   'P 1'
#
loop_
_entity.id
_entity.type
_entity.pdbx_description
1 polymer ?
#
loop_
_entity_poly.entity_id
_entity_poly.type
_entity_poly.pdbx_seq_one_letter_code
_entity_poly.pdbx_strand_id
1 'polypeptide(L)'
;MKDGVVLMISNDFPPVSGGQSRYLYDLWSCLPAEEVVLMAPAMEGAEQVDAALACRVVRVPLRLQGGRLSKLYKTKQLLVAAWKFCRKNKVRQIHCGQMFSTGFAGYWCWLLLGIPYCVYAYGADLLEFDGRLG
;
A
#
# COMPACT_ATOMS: atom_id res chain seq x y z
N MET A 1 3.31 -18.58 -15.19
CA MET A 1 3.72 -17.90 -13.94
C MET A 1 2.46 -17.42 -13.21
N LYS A 2 1.88 -18.23 -12.32
CA LYS A 2 0.69 -17.86 -11.52
C LYS A 2 0.79 -18.32 -10.05
N ASP A 3 2.00 -18.55 -9.55
CA ASP A 3 2.19 -18.97 -8.16
C ASP A 3 2.36 -17.75 -7.26
N GLY A 4 1.49 -17.62 -6.25
CA GLY A 4 1.58 -16.61 -5.20
C GLY A 4 0.58 -15.46 -5.32
N VAL A 5 0.46 -14.70 -4.24
CA VAL A 5 -0.49 -13.57 -4.13
C VAL A 5 0.13 -12.26 -4.62
N VAL A 6 -0.71 -11.33 -5.03
CA VAL A 6 -0.37 -9.92 -5.22
C VAL A 6 -0.54 -9.20 -3.91
N LEU A 7 0.53 -8.58 -3.43
CA LEU A 7 0.48 -7.74 -2.23
C LEU A 7 0.17 -6.30 -2.64
N MET A 8 -0.99 -5.79 -2.22
CA MET A 8 -1.42 -4.41 -2.48
C MET A 8 -1.15 -3.57 -1.24
N ILE A 9 -0.39 -2.50 -1.36
CA ILE A 9 0.07 -1.71 -0.22
C ILE A 9 -0.33 -0.25 -0.43
N SER A 10 -1.07 0.32 0.52
CA SER A 10 -1.39 1.74 0.52
C SER A 10 -1.30 2.30 1.95
N ASN A 11 -0.69 3.48 2.10
CA ASN A 11 -0.82 4.26 3.34
C ASN A 11 -2.19 4.94 3.43
N ASP A 12 -2.80 5.26 2.29
CA ASP A 12 -4.08 5.98 2.21
C ASP A 12 -5.11 5.04 1.58
N PHE A 13 -5.80 4.29 2.43
CA PHE A 13 -6.88 3.37 2.07
C PHE A 13 -8.07 3.62 3.00
N PRO A 14 -9.33 3.34 2.59
CA PRO A 14 -10.46 3.63 3.45
C PRO A 14 -10.32 2.95 4.83
N PRO A 15 -10.81 3.60 5.90
CA PRO A 15 -11.79 4.68 5.94
C PRO A 15 -11.23 6.11 5.80
N VAL A 16 -9.93 6.28 5.50
CA VAL A 16 -9.40 7.61 5.15
C VAL A 16 -10.18 8.20 3.98
N SER A 17 -10.71 9.42 4.16
CA SER A 17 -11.39 10.16 3.10
C SER A 17 -10.39 10.80 2.14
N GLY A 18 -10.59 10.63 0.84
CA GLY A 18 -9.75 11.26 -0.19
C GLY A 18 -9.92 10.59 -1.56
N GLY A 19 -9.66 11.34 -2.63
CA GLY A 19 -9.81 10.84 -4.01
C GLY A 19 -8.94 9.62 -4.30
N GLN A 20 -7.67 9.64 -3.87
CA GLN A 20 -6.74 8.50 -4.04
C GLN A 20 -7.22 7.26 -3.27
N SER A 21 -7.62 7.44 -2.01
CA SER A 21 -8.13 6.35 -1.15
C SER A 21 -9.36 5.69 -1.77
N ARG A 22 -10.33 6.49 -2.25
CA ARG A 22 -11.54 5.99 -2.92
C ARG A 22 -11.23 5.30 -4.25
N TYR A 23 -10.39 5.90 -5.08
CA TYR A 23 -9.96 5.32 -6.34
C TYR A 23 -9.31 3.94 -6.15
N LEU A 24 -8.39 3.81 -5.18
CA LEU A 24 -7.76 2.53 -4.87
C LEU A 24 -8.78 1.50 -4.38
N TYR A 25 -9.75 1.90 -3.56
CA TYR A 25 -10.83 1.00 -3.12
C TYR A 25 -11.66 0.48 -4.29
N ASP A 26 -12.15 1.39 -5.15
CA ASP A 26 -12.99 1.01 -6.30
C ASP A 26 -12.20 0.11 -7.28
N LEU A 27 -10.91 0.37 -7.49
CA LEU A 27 -10.07 -0.45 -8.36
C LEU A 27 -9.74 -1.82 -7.74
N TRP A 28 -9.29 -1.84 -6.48
CA TRP A 28 -8.77 -3.05 -5.84
C TRP A 28 -9.88 -4.01 -5.39
N SER A 29 -11.09 -3.50 -5.13
CA SER A 29 -12.27 -4.32 -4.82
C SER A 29 -12.74 -5.17 -6.01
N CYS A 30 -12.40 -4.78 -7.24
CA CYS A 30 -12.73 -5.52 -8.45
C CYS A 30 -11.80 -6.71 -8.74
N LEU A 31 -10.71 -6.90 -7.97
CA LEU A 31 -9.72 -7.93 -8.25
C LEU A 31 -10.11 -9.30 -7.63
N PRO A 32 -9.65 -10.42 -8.21
CA PRO A 32 -9.91 -11.76 -7.66
C PRO A 32 -9.39 -11.88 -6.23
N ALA A 33 -10.30 -12.14 -5.29
CA ALA A 33 -10.03 -12.08 -3.86
C ALA A 33 -8.96 -13.06 -3.39
N GLU A 34 -8.93 -14.25 -4.01
CA GLU A 34 -7.98 -15.32 -3.76
C GLU A 34 -6.56 -15.00 -4.24
N GLU A 35 -6.41 -14.05 -5.17
CA GLU A 35 -5.12 -13.66 -5.72
C GLU A 35 -4.50 -12.47 -5.00
N VAL A 36 -5.24 -11.74 -4.17
CA VAL A 36 -4.78 -10.45 -3.63
C VAL A 36 -4.84 -10.38 -2.10
N VAL A 37 -3.85 -9.70 -1.53
CA VAL A 37 -3.83 -9.35 -0.11
C VAL A 37 -3.59 -7.86 0.00
N LEU A 38 -4.50 -7.17 0.69
CA LEU A 38 -4.40 -5.73 0.92
C LEU A 38 -3.68 -5.46 2.24
N MET A 39 -2.75 -4.52 2.25
CA MET A 39 -2.04 -4.07 3.44
C MET A 39 -2.19 -2.56 3.58
N ALA A 40 -2.75 -2.14 4.70
CA ALA A 40 -3.02 -0.74 5.02
C ALA A 40 -2.83 -0.45 6.51
N PRO A 41 -2.69 0.82 6.93
CA PRO A 41 -2.68 1.18 8.34
C PRO A 41 -3.96 0.76 9.07
N ALA A 42 -3.82 0.35 10.32
CA ALA A 42 -4.95 0.17 11.24
C ALA A 42 -5.50 1.53 11.67
N MET A 43 -6.82 1.68 11.66
CA MET A 43 -7.52 2.87 12.10
C MET A 43 -8.96 2.53 12.48
N GLU A 44 -9.59 3.38 13.28
CA GLU A 44 -11.01 3.26 13.63
C GLU A 44 -11.89 3.33 12.38
N GLY A 45 -12.92 2.48 12.32
CA GLY A 45 -13.82 2.39 11.17
C GLY A 45 -13.31 1.51 10.02
N ALA A 46 -12.12 0.90 10.15
CA ALA A 46 -11.56 0.02 9.13
C ALA A 46 -12.32 -1.29 8.98
N GLU A 47 -12.94 -1.77 10.05
CA GLU A 47 -13.64 -3.06 10.08
C GLU A 47 -14.84 -3.08 9.13
N GLN A 48 -15.58 -1.97 9.01
CA GLN A 48 -16.73 -1.86 8.09
C GLN A 48 -16.28 -1.89 6.63
N VAL A 49 -15.14 -1.25 6.32
CA VAL A 49 -14.53 -1.28 4.98
C VAL A 49 -14.04 -2.69 4.67
N ASP A 50 -13.33 -3.30 5.61
CA ASP A 50 -12.71 -4.62 5.43
C ASP A 50 -13.77 -5.71 5.26
N ALA A 51 -14.91 -5.60 5.96
CA ALA A 51 -16.06 -6.50 5.81
C ALA A 51 -16.73 -6.43 4.42
N ALA A 52 -16.58 -5.30 3.72
CA ALA A 52 -17.12 -5.13 2.36
C ALA A 52 -16.16 -5.65 1.27
N LEU A 53 -14.91 -5.97 1.61
CA LEU A 53 -13.93 -6.50 0.68
C LEU A 53 -13.93 -8.02 0.70
N ALA A 54 -13.95 -8.63 -0.48
CA ALA A 54 -13.85 -10.09 -0.60
C ALA A 54 -12.42 -10.59 -0.30
N CYS A 55 -11.40 -9.74 -0.52
CA CYS A 55 -10.01 -10.11 -0.34
C CYS A 55 -9.53 -9.99 1.11
N ARG A 56 -8.41 -10.64 1.41
CA ARG A 56 -7.80 -10.55 2.73
C ARG A 56 -7.20 -9.17 2.96
N VAL A 57 -7.61 -8.50 4.04
CA VAL A 57 -7.00 -7.24 4.50
C VAL A 57 -6.10 -7.46 5.72
N VAL A 58 -4.92 -6.85 5.68
CA VAL A 58 -3.91 -6.84 6.75
C VAL A 58 -3.73 -5.42 7.24
N ARG A 59 -4.34 -5.10 8.39
CA ARG A 59 -4.22 -3.80 9.04
C ARG A 59 -2.97 -3.75 9.91
N VAL A 60 -2.07 -2.81 9.65
CA VAL A 60 -0.80 -2.66 10.36
C VAL A 60 -0.95 -1.61 11.47
N PRO A 61 -0.76 -1.96 12.76
CA PRO A 61 -0.85 -1.00 13.85
C PRO A 61 0.32 -0.02 13.78
N LEU A 62 0.03 1.21 13.36
CA LEU A 62 1.04 2.26 13.27
C LEU A 62 1.08 3.06 14.56
N ARG A 63 2.28 3.38 15.06
CA ARG A 63 2.42 4.18 16.27
C ARG A 63 2.17 5.65 15.93
N LEU A 64 1.20 6.26 16.60
CA LEU A 64 0.91 7.69 16.50
C LEU A 64 1.89 8.44 17.41
N GLN A 65 2.87 9.10 16.82
CA GLN A 65 3.56 10.23 17.46
C GLN A 65 3.10 11.50 16.75
N GLY A 66 3.09 12.66 17.42
CA GLY A 66 2.70 13.92 16.78
C GLY A 66 3.73 14.41 15.74
N GLY A 67 3.29 15.19 14.75
CA GLY A 67 4.18 15.96 13.86
C GLY A 67 4.61 15.26 12.55
N ARG A 68 5.41 15.96 11.73
CA ARG A 68 5.85 15.51 10.39
C ARG A 68 6.68 14.21 10.42
N LEU A 69 7.43 13.96 11.50
CA LEU A 69 8.18 12.71 11.70
C LEU A 69 7.28 11.48 11.78
N SER A 70 6.04 11.65 12.26
CA SER A 70 5.09 10.54 12.37
C SER A 70 4.74 9.94 11.02
N LYS A 71 4.62 10.76 9.97
CA LYS A 71 4.30 10.31 8.61
C LYS A 71 5.43 9.43 8.03
N LEU A 72 6.69 9.79 8.34
CA LEU A 72 7.85 8.99 7.96
C LEU A 72 7.93 7.69 8.76
N TYR A 73 7.68 7.72 10.07
CA TYR A 73 7.69 6.52 10.91
C TYR A 73 6.58 5.54 10.53
N LYS A 74 5.36 6.05 10.28
CA LYS A 74 4.22 5.30 9.73
C LYS A 74 4.59 4.57 8.46
N THR A 75 5.22 5.30 7.53
CA THR A 75 5.71 4.73 6.27
C THR A 75 6.71 3.62 6.55
N LYS A 76 7.76 3.88 7.34
CA LYS A 76 8.77 2.86 7.71
C LYS A 76 8.15 1.61 8.33
N GLN A 77 7.17 1.75 9.22
CA GLN A 77 6.47 0.60 9.83
C GLN A 77 5.72 -0.23 8.78
N LEU A 78 5.04 0.42 7.83
CA LEU A 78 4.39 -0.27 6.72
C LEU A 78 5.42 -0.96 5.81
N LEU A 79 6.56 -0.32 5.52
CA LEU A 79 7.66 -0.94 4.77
C LEU A 79 8.14 -2.23 5.44
N VAL A 80 8.39 -2.18 6.76
CA VAL A 80 8.85 -3.35 7.52
C VAL A 80 7.79 -4.45 7.56
N ALA A 81 6.51 -4.08 7.67
CA ALA A 81 5.41 -5.04 7.62
C ALA A 81 5.32 -5.73 6.26
N ALA A 82 5.41 -4.97 5.16
CA ALA A 82 5.44 -5.48 3.80
C ALA A 82 6.62 -6.45 3.58
N TRP A 83 7.83 -6.04 3.98
CA TRP A 83 9.00 -6.89 3.87
C TRP A 83 8.86 -8.20 4.67
N LYS A 84 8.36 -8.14 5.90
CA LYS A 84 8.09 -9.33 6.72
C LYS A 84 7.03 -10.22 6.08
N PHE A 85 6.00 -9.64 5.47
CA PHE A 85 4.96 -10.38 4.77
C PHE A 85 5.52 -11.09 3.54
N CYS A 86 6.29 -10.39 2.69
CA CYS A 86 6.94 -10.95 1.51
C CYS A 86 7.91 -12.09 1.85
N ARG A 87 8.57 -12.05 3.02
CA ARG A 87 9.44 -13.14 3.47
C ARG A 87 8.70 -14.38 3.96
N LYS A 88 7.45 -14.24 4.40
CA LYS A 88 6.64 -15.33 4.98
C LYS A 88 5.65 -15.94 4.00
N ASN A 89 5.31 -15.24 2.93
CA ASN A 89 4.29 -15.62 1.97
C ASN A 89 4.88 -15.63 0.56
N LYS A 90 4.39 -16.50 -0.31
CA LYS A 90 4.73 -16.45 -1.74
C LYS A 90 4.03 -15.23 -2.37
N VAL A 91 4.76 -14.13 -2.51
CA VAL A 91 4.29 -12.92 -3.17
C VAL A 91 4.85 -12.86 -4.58
N ARG A 92 3.97 -12.79 -5.58
CA ARG A 92 4.38 -12.75 -6.99
C ARG A 92 4.59 -11.32 -7.51
N GLN A 93 3.91 -10.35 -6.91
CA GLN A 93 3.94 -8.96 -7.33
C GLN A 93 3.50 -8.04 -6.19
N ILE A 94 4.02 -6.80 -6.19
CA ILE A 94 3.61 -5.76 -5.24
C ILE A 94 2.96 -4.60 -6.00
N HIS A 95 1.79 -4.15 -5.53
CA HIS A 95 1.05 -3.01 -6.06
C HIS A 95 1.12 -1.86 -5.05
N CYS A 96 1.82 -0.79 -5.39
CA CYS A 96 2.08 0.35 -4.50
C CYS A 96 1.11 1.49 -4.80
N GLY A 97 0.19 1.77 -3.88
CA GLY A 97 -0.85 2.79 -4.03
C GLY A 97 -0.32 4.23 -4.14
N GLN A 98 0.91 4.49 -3.70
CA GLN A 98 1.59 5.79 -3.75
C GLN A 98 3.07 5.67 -4.10
N MET A 99 3.62 6.66 -4.81
CA MET A 99 5.02 6.69 -5.24
C MET A 99 6.01 6.86 -4.10
N PHE A 100 5.90 7.92 -3.30
CA PHE A 100 6.93 8.30 -2.31
C PHE A 100 6.91 7.51 -1.01
N SER A 101 5.88 6.73 -0.73
CA SER A 101 5.79 5.92 0.49
C SER A 101 5.89 4.43 0.16
N THR A 102 4.83 3.89 -0.43
CA THR A 102 4.71 2.47 -0.75
C THR A 102 5.61 2.07 -1.93
N GLY A 103 5.90 3.00 -2.86
CA GLY A 103 6.83 2.77 -3.95
C GLY A 103 8.25 2.44 -3.47
N PHE A 104 8.74 3.08 -2.40
CA PHE A 104 10.01 2.67 -1.78
C PHE A 104 9.94 1.25 -1.21
N ALA A 105 8.79 0.82 -0.67
CA ALA A 105 8.61 -0.57 -0.21
C ALA A 105 8.77 -1.55 -1.35
N GLY A 106 8.09 -1.29 -2.46
CA GLY A 106 8.17 -2.08 -3.68
C GLY A 106 9.61 -2.16 -4.18
N TYR A 107 10.29 -1.00 -4.29
CA TYR A 107 11.68 -0.92 -4.70
C TYR A 107 12.63 -1.71 -3.80
N TRP A 108 12.51 -1.60 -2.48
CA TRP A 108 13.35 -2.36 -1.54
C TRP A 108 13.05 -3.86 -1.59
N CYS A 109 11.79 -4.26 -1.74
CA CYS A 109 11.44 -5.68 -1.90
C CYS A 109 11.94 -6.24 -3.24
N TRP A 110 11.93 -5.43 -4.29
CA TRP A 110 12.53 -5.80 -5.56
C TRP A 110 14.05 -5.98 -5.43
N LEU A 111 14.75 -5.00 -4.83
CA LEU A 111 16.19 -5.05 -4.66
C LEU A 111 16.65 -6.23 -3.79
N LEU A 112 15.91 -6.56 -2.73
CA LEU A 112 16.31 -7.58 -1.74
C LEU A 112 15.75 -8.97 -2.01
N LEU A 113 14.56 -9.08 -2.62
CA LEU A 113 13.83 -10.34 -2.79
C LEU A 113 13.51 -10.66 -4.26
N GLY A 114 13.82 -9.77 -5.20
CA GLY A 114 13.54 -9.97 -6.63
C GLY A 114 12.06 -9.90 -7.01
N ILE A 115 11.19 -9.40 -6.12
CA ILE A 115 9.73 -9.37 -6.36
C ILE A 115 9.40 -8.15 -7.24
N PRO A 116 8.74 -8.33 -8.40
CA PRO A 116 8.36 -7.22 -9.26
C PRO A 116 7.31 -6.34 -8.57
N TYR A 117 7.35 -5.03 -8.83
CA TYR A 117 6.41 -4.07 -8.26
C TYR A 117 5.87 -3.09 -9.31
N CYS A 118 4.66 -2.59 -9.09
CA CYS A 118 4.08 -1.48 -9.84
C CYS A 118 3.68 -0.34 -8.90
N VAL A 119 3.66 0.88 -9.42
CA VAL A 119 3.34 2.09 -8.67
C VAL A 119 2.21 2.82 -9.37
N TYR A 120 1.17 3.18 -8.63
CA TYR A 120 0.11 4.07 -9.11
C TYR A 120 0.54 5.52 -8.91
N ALA A 121 0.51 6.30 -9.99
CA ALA A 121 0.80 7.73 -9.99
C ALA A 121 -0.49 8.51 -10.23
N TYR A 122 -0.66 9.63 -9.53
CA TYR A 122 -1.81 10.51 -9.68
C TYR A 122 -1.36 11.85 -10.29
N GLY A 123 -2.29 12.58 -10.93
CA GLY A 123 -1.97 13.86 -11.58
C GLY A 123 -1.31 14.89 -10.64
N ALA A 124 -1.63 14.86 -9.35
CA ALA A 124 -0.98 15.71 -8.35
C ALA A 124 0.51 15.39 -8.15
N ASP A 125 0.90 14.11 -8.28
CA ASP A 125 2.32 13.71 -8.18
C ASP A 125 3.11 14.31 -9.35
N LEU A 126 2.54 14.29 -10.57
CA LEU A 126 3.19 14.84 -11.77
C LEU A 126 3.36 16.36 -11.69
N LEU A 127 2.36 17.08 -11.15
CA LEU A 127 2.41 18.53 -11.00
C LEU A 127 3.41 18.98 -9.91
N GLU A 128 3.60 18.18 -8.85
CA GLU A 128 4.64 18.43 -7.83
C GLU A 128 6.07 18.25 -8.38
N PHE A 129 6.27 17.40 -9.39
CA PHE A 129 7.56 17.26 -10.05
C PHE A 129 7.88 18.43 -10.99
N ASP A 130 6.87 18.97 -11.67
CA ASP A 130 7.03 20.12 -12.58
C ASP A 130 7.44 21.39 -11.81
N GLY A 131 6.84 21.63 -10.64
CA GLY A 131 7.17 22.77 -9.77
C GLY A 131 8.56 22.74 -9.10
N ARG A 132 9.33 21.65 -9.25
CA ARG A 132 10.73 21.56 -8.78
C ARG A 132 11.77 21.72 -9.89
N LEU A 133 11.33 21.87 -11.13
CA LEU A 133 12.19 22.10 -12.30
C LEU A 133 12.16 23.57 -12.78
N GLY A 134 11.52 24.46 -12.01
CA GLY A 134 11.54 25.92 -12.20
C GLY A 134 12.52 26.62 -11.28
#